data_AF-A0A0F0KRE8-F1
#
_entry.id   AF-A0A0F0KRE8-F1
#
_cell.length_a   1.000
_cell.length_b   1.000
_cell.length_c   1.000
_cell.angle_alpha   90.00
_cell.angle_beta   90.00
_cell.angle_gamma   90.00
#
_symmetry.space_group_name_H-M   'P 1'
#
loop_
_entity.id
_entity.type
_entity.pdbx_description
1 polymer ?
#
loop_
_entity_poly.entity_id
_entity_poly.type
_entity_poly.pdbx_seq_one_letter_code
_entity_poly.pdbx_strand_id
1 'polypeptide(L)'
;MTPERDHNLDDVVRAVAERLPFPVELDADMGYTGALFINLGRRGGADDPPDTASIDGEVEPVIWTFDIEGGRKTLSSPFGPNADPADVAEWIAKQASDAGSPAAR
;
A
#
# COMPACT_ATOMS: atom_id res chain seq x y z
N MET A 1 -10.44 -25.62 -10.23
CA MET A 1 -10.81 -24.20 -10.19
C MET A 1 -9.53 -23.48 -9.82
N THR A 2 -8.82 -23.00 -10.84
CA THR A 2 -7.54 -22.32 -10.66
C THR A 2 -7.87 -20.92 -10.15
N PRO A 3 -7.29 -20.41 -9.05
CA PRO A 3 -7.55 -19.04 -8.65
C PRO A 3 -6.99 -18.17 -9.78
N GLU A 4 -7.86 -17.44 -10.47
CA GLU A 4 -7.44 -16.28 -11.23
C GLU A 4 -6.77 -15.39 -10.20
N ARG A 5 -5.44 -15.41 -10.17
CA ARG A 5 -4.64 -14.49 -9.36
C ARG A 5 -5.23 -13.09 -9.57
N ASP A 6 -5.37 -12.33 -8.50
CA ASP A 6 -5.91 -10.98 -8.43
C ASP A 6 -5.10 -9.96 -9.25
N HIS A 7 -4.85 -10.23 -10.53
CA HIS A 7 -4.19 -9.33 -11.48
C HIS A 7 -4.90 -7.96 -11.51
N ASN A 8 -6.19 -7.92 -11.18
CA ASN A 8 -6.95 -6.69 -11.01
C ASN A 8 -6.44 -5.83 -9.84
N LEU A 9 -6.20 -6.41 -8.65
CA LEU A 9 -5.69 -5.64 -7.51
C LEU A 9 -4.26 -5.18 -7.74
N ASP A 10 -3.41 -6.02 -8.30
CA ASP A 10 -2.03 -5.63 -8.65
C ASP A 10 -2.01 -4.44 -9.62
N ASP A 11 -2.89 -4.42 -10.62
CA ASP A 11 -2.99 -3.31 -11.57
C ASP A 11 -3.51 -2.04 -10.89
N VAL A 12 -4.45 -2.17 -9.94
CA VAL A 12 -4.91 -1.06 -9.09
C VAL A 12 -3.74 -0.52 -8.24
N VAL A 13 -2.92 -1.40 -7.65
CA VAL A 13 -1.75 -0.98 -6.87
C VAL A 13 -0.73 -0.25 -7.73
N ARG A 14 -0.42 -0.76 -8.93
CA ARG A 14 0.46 -0.07 -9.89
C ARG A 14 -0.08 1.30 -10.27
N ALA A 15 -1.37 1.38 -10.59
CA ALA A 15 -2.00 2.64 -10.99
C ALA A 15 -1.95 3.70 -9.88
N VAL A 16 -2.10 3.30 -8.62
CA VAL A 16 -1.95 4.19 -7.45
C VAL A 16 -0.49 4.63 -7.29
N ALA A 17 0.45 3.69 -7.37
CA ALA A 17 1.88 3.99 -7.22
C ALA A 17 2.40 4.98 -8.25
N GLU A 18 1.96 4.88 -9.52
CA GLU A 18 2.30 5.82 -10.59
C GLU A 18 1.83 7.26 -10.34
N ARG A 19 0.84 7.44 -9.45
CA ARG A 19 0.24 8.74 -9.13
C ARG A 19 0.76 9.34 -7.83
N LEU A 20 1.60 8.62 -7.08
CA LEU A 20 2.21 9.16 -5.88
C LEU A 20 3.16 10.32 -6.23
N PRO A 21 3.20 11.39 -5.41
CA PRO A 21 4.03 12.56 -5.67
C PRO A 21 5.53 12.32 -5.40
N PHE A 22 5.92 11.09 -5.07
CA PHE A 22 7.29 10.68 -4.74
C PHE A 22 7.56 9.27 -5.29
N PRO A 23 8.83 8.91 -5.55
CA PRO A 23 9.18 7.58 -6.00
C PRO A 23 8.92 6.54 -4.90
N VAL A 24 8.42 5.37 -5.31
CA VAL A 24 8.16 4.22 -4.44
C VAL A 24 8.62 2.93 -5.11
N GLU A 25 8.82 1.90 -4.31
CA GLU A 25 9.04 0.54 -4.80
C GLU A 25 7.75 -0.27 -4.62
N LEU A 26 7.52 -1.22 -5.52
CA LEU A 26 6.44 -2.18 -5.41
C LEU A 26 7.04 -3.52 -5.03
N ASP A 27 6.61 -4.05 -3.88
CA ASP A 27 7.07 -5.32 -3.36
C ASP A 27 5.91 -6.32 -3.41
N ALA A 28 6.21 -7.54 -3.85
CA ALA A 28 5.25 -8.64 -3.78
C ALA A 28 5.48 -9.39 -2.47
N ASP A 29 4.47 -9.45 -1.59
CA ASP A 29 4.57 -10.30 -0.42
C ASP A 29 4.38 -11.76 -0.85
N MET A 30 5.50 -12.47 -1.01
CA MET A 30 5.48 -13.91 -1.31
C MET A 30 5.14 -14.78 -0.08
N GLY A 31 4.86 -14.18 1.08
CA GLY A 31 4.58 -14.83 2.34
C GLY A 31 3.10 -15.10 2.62
N TYR A 32 2.30 -14.06 2.82
CA TYR A 32 0.96 -14.20 3.44
C TYR A 32 -0.23 -13.83 2.55
N THR A 33 -0.15 -12.73 1.79
CA THR A 33 -1.29 -12.22 0.99
C THR A 33 -1.14 -12.46 -0.51
N GLY A 34 0.07 -12.70 -1.02
CA GLY A 34 0.31 -12.84 -2.46
C GLY A 34 0.00 -11.58 -3.27
N ALA A 35 -0.31 -10.46 -2.62
CA ALA A 35 -0.72 -9.20 -3.22
C ALA A 35 0.45 -8.22 -3.29
N LEU A 36 0.48 -7.41 -4.36
CA LEU A 36 1.43 -6.31 -4.52
C LEU A 36 1.14 -5.20 -3.49
N PHE A 37 2.18 -4.69 -2.84
CA PHE A 37 2.07 -3.53 -1.95
C PHE A 37 3.08 -2.44 -2.30
N ILE A 38 2.78 -1.21 -1.88
CA ILE A 38 3.62 -0.03 -2.07
C ILE A 38 4.53 0.10 -0.86
N ASN A 39 5.85 0.10 -1.09
CA ASN A 39 6.86 0.32 -0.07
C ASN A 39 7.20 1.82 0.00
N LEU A 40 6.92 2.45 1.14
CA LEU A 40 7.20 3.86 1.42
C LEU A 40 8.51 4.07 2.19
N GLY A 41 9.32 3.02 2.31
CA GLY A 41 10.65 3.04 2.88
C GLY A 41 10.71 2.69 4.37
N ARG A 42 11.94 2.43 4.83
CA ARG A 42 12.25 2.09 6.22
C ARG A 42 12.65 3.33 7.00
N ARG A 43 12.10 3.47 8.22
CA ARG A 43 12.39 4.62 9.09
C ARG A 43 13.78 4.55 9.75
N GLY A 44 14.31 3.33 9.90
CA GLY A 44 15.61 3.08 10.52
C GLY A 44 16.52 2.22 9.64
N GLY A 45 17.05 1.14 10.20
CA GLY A 45 18.00 0.23 9.54
C GLY A 45 17.35 -0.75 8.57
N ALA A 46 18.16 -1.58 7.91
CA ALA A 46 17.70 -2.58 6.95
C ALA A 46 16.76 -3.63 7.59
N ASP A 47 16.91 -3.88 8.88
CA ASP A 47 16.10 -4.83 9.64
C ASP A 47 14.81 -4.20 10.21
N ASP A 48 14.65 -2.87 10.08
CA ASP A 48 13.42 -2.23 10.52
C ASP A 48 12.30 -2.44 9.49
N PRO A 49 11.07 -2.68 9.95
CA PRO A 49 9.96 -2.86 9.05
C PRO A 49 9.64 -1.55 8.31
N PRO A 50 9.31 -1.62 7.00
CA PRO A 50 8.97 -0.44 6.21
C PRO A 50 7.58 0.09 6.57
N ASP A 51 7.32 1.33 6.17
CA ASP A 51 5.95 1.79 6.00
C ASP A 51 5.43 1.27 4.66
N THR A 52 4.19 0.77 4.63
CA THR A 52 3.59 0.17 3.43
C THR A 52 2.18 0.66 3.20
N ALA A 53 1.73 0.65 1.95
CA ALA A 53 0.32 0.80 1.60
C ALA A 53 -0.14 -0.38 0.75
N SER A 54 -1.29 -0.93 1.06
CA SER A 54 -1.79 -2.17 0.45
C SER A 54 -3.31 -2.18 0.36
N ILE A 55 -3.82 -3.08 -0.46
CA ILE A 55 -5.23 -3.48 -0.48
C ILE A 55 -5.27 -5.01 -0.45
N ASP A 56 -6.10 -5.57 0.43
CA ASP A 56 -6.21 -7.02 0.61
C ASP A 56 -7.60 -7.50 0.17
N GLY A 57 -7.62 -8.31 -0.89
CA GLY A 57 -8.84 -8.90 -1.45
C GLY A 57 -9.41 -10.05 -0.61
N GLU A 58 -8.65 -10.58 0.36
CA GLU A 58 -9.08 -11.68 1.23
C GLU A 58 -9.82 -11.19 2.49
N VAL A 59 -9.85 -9.87 2.73
CA VAL A 59 -10.48 -9.25 3.90
C VAL A 59 -11.68 -8.39 3.50
N GLU A 60 -12.82 -8.59 4.19
CA GLU A 60 -14.02 -7.79 3.99
C GLU A 60 -14.24 -6.79 5.13
N PRO A 61 -14.45 -5.48 4.85
CA PRO A 61 -14.51 -4.88 3.52
C PRO A 61 -13.11 -4.76 2.87
N VAL A 62 -13.03 -4.99 1.55
CA VAL A 62 -11.80 -4.78 0.76
C VAL A 62 -11.50 -3.29 0.68
N ILE A 63 -10.55 -2.81 1.49
CA ILE A 63 -10.19 -1.40 1.61
C ILE A 63 -8.67 -1.19 1.63
N TRP A 64 -8.25 -0.01 1.19
CA TRP A 64 -6.85 0.40 1.28
C TRP A 64 -6.41 0.64 2.72
N THR A 65 -5.22 0.15 3.05
CA THR A 65 -4.54 0.32 4.34
C THR A 65 -3.21 1.01 4.18
N PHE A 66 -2.79 1.70 5.24
CA PHE A 66 -1.47 2.29 5.40
C PHE A 66 -0.86 1.80 6.71
N ASP A 67 0.22 1.07 6.61
CA ASP A 67 0.93 0.48 7.74
C ASP A 67 2.19 1.28 8.04
N ILE A 68 2.32 1.64 9.31
CA ILE A 68 3.50 2.33 9.85
C ILE A 68 4.34 1.29 10.58
N GLU A 69 5.64 1.26 10.29
CA GLU A 69 6.60 0.32 10.88
C GLU A 69 6.11 -1.15 10.81
N GLY A 70 5.69 -1.58 9.62
CA GLY A 70 5.19 -2.95 9.37
C GLY A 70 3.94 -3.31 10.15
N GLY A 71 3.02 -2.34 10.30
CA GLY A 71 1.73 -2.58 10.93
C GLY A 71 1.72 -2.43 12.45
N ARG A 72 2.76 -1.84 13.06
CA ARG A 72 2.67 -1.38 14.47
C ARG A 72 1.53 -0.39 14.65
N LYS A 73 1.23 0.37 13.60
CA LYS A 73 0.01 1.15 13.48
C LYS A 73 -0.52 1.05 12.06
N THR A 74 -1.77 0.65 11.93
CA THR A 74 -2.48 0.56 10.65
C THR A 74 -3.55 1.65 10.59
N LEU A 75 -3.64 2.32 9.45
CA LEU A 75 -4.69 3.27 9.11
C LEU A 75 -5.51 2.71 7.96
N SER A 76 -6.83 2.66 8.12
CA SER A 76 -7.75 2.20 7.09
C SER A 76 -8.41 3.38 6.39
N SER A 77 -8.50 3.29 5.06
CA SER A 77 -9.18 4.28 4.24
C SER A 77 -10.67 3.94 4.06
N PRO A 78 -11.48 4.88 3.54
CA PRO A 78 -12.82 4.55 3.03
C PRO A 78 -12.80 4.01 1.58
N PHE A 79 -11.63 3.84 0.97
CA PHE A 79 -11.49 3.51 -0.46
C PHE A 79 -11.35 2.01 -0.67
N GLY A 80 -12.22 1.46 -1.53
CA GLY A 80 -12.13 0.09 -1.99
C GLY A 80 -11.43 -0.05 -3.35
N PRO A 81 -11.50 -1.24 -3.98
CA PRO A 81 -10.75 -1.56 -5.19
C PRO A 81 -11.19 -0.76 -6.43
N ASN A 82 -12.40 -0.19 -6.42
CA ASN A 82 -12.93 0.61 -7.53
C ASN A 82 -12.76 2.12 -7.34
N ALA A 83 -12.06 2.58 -6.29
CA ALA A 83 -11.79 3.99 -6.08
C ALA A 83 -10.88 4.55 -7.19
N ASP A 84 -10.96 5.86 -7.45
CA ASP A 84 -10.03 6.50 -8.38
C ASP A 84 -8.59 6.36 -7.82
N PRO A 85 -7.64 5.82 -8.60
CA PRO A 85 -6.26 5.69 -8.15
C PRO A 85 -5.63 7.02 -7.70
N ALA A 86 -6.07 8.16 -8.24
CA ALA A 86 -5.60 9.48 -7.83
C ALA A 86 -6.06 9.84 -6.40
N ASP A 87 -7.31 9.55 -6.05
CA ASP A 87 -7.86 9.83 -4.71
C ASP A 87 -7.14 8.97 -3.65
N VAL A 88 -6.87 7.70 -3.99
CA VAL A 88 -6.11 6.79 -3.14
C VAL A 88 -4.67 7.27 -2.98
N ALA A 89 -4.01 7.68 -4.07
CA ALA A 89 -2.65 8.20 -4.03
C ALA A 89 -2.54 9.46 -3.18
N GLU A 90 -3.51 10.39 -3.28
CA GLU A 90 -3.58 11.57 -2.43
C GLU A 90 -3.72 11.19 -0.95
N TRP A 91 -4.61 10.23 -0.64
CA TRP A 91 -4.78 9.75 0.72
C TRP A 91 -3.52 9.12 1.29
N ILE A 92 -2.84 8.26 0.53
CA ILE A 92 -1.56 7.64 0.91
C ILE A 92 -0.50 8.71 1.12
N ALA A 93 -0.35 9.66 0.19
CA ALA A 93 0.62 10.75 0.30
C ALA A 93 0.37 11.61 1.55
N LYS A 94 -0.90 11.84 1.89
CA LYS A 94 -1.27 12.52 3.13
C LYS A 94 -0.87 11.71 4.36
N GLN A 95 -1.16 10.40 4.41
CA GLN A 95 -0.77 9.56 5.56
C GLN A 95 0.75 9.51 5.70
N ALA A 96 1.47 9.38 4.58
CA ALA A 96 2.92 9.37 4.55
C ALA A 96 3.51 10.67 5.10
N SER A 97 2.97 11.83 4.67
CA SER A 97 3.36 13.14 5.20
C SER A 97 3.07 13.27 6.69
N ASP A 98 1.83 12.97 7.12
CA ASP A 98 1.41 13.10 8.51
C ASP A 98 2.20 12.17 9.46
N ALA A 99 2.57 10.98 8.97
CA ALA A 99 3.38 10.03 9.71
C ALA A 99 4.89 10.32 9.60
N GLY A 100 5.31 11.27 8.76
CA GLY A 100 6.71 11.53 8.47
C GLY A 100 7.43 10.31 7.88
N SER A 101 6.77 9.58 6.98
CA SER A 101 7.30 8.40 6.30
C SER A 101 8.50 8.75 5.42
N PRO A 102 9.46 7.84 5.24
CA PRO A 102 10.69 8.11 4.49
C PRO A 102 10.48 8.62 3.07
N ALA A 103 9.52 8.07 2.33
CA ALA A 103 9.24 8.48 0.95
C ALA A 103 8.67 9.90 0.82
N ALA A 104 8.12 10.48 1.90
CA ALA A 104 7.47 11.80 1.90
C ALA A 104 8.33 12.91 2.56
N ARG A 105 9.63 12.66 2.79
CA ARG A 105 10.58 13.61 3.41
C ARG A 105 11.39 14.38 2.39
#